data_AF-A0A8J4QSR4-F1
#
_entry.id   AF-A0A8J4QSR4-F1
#
_cell.length_a   1.000
_cell.length_b   1.000
_cell.length_c   1.000
_cell.angle_alpha   90.00
_cell.angle_beta   90.00
_cell.angle_gamma   90.00
#
_symmetry.space_group_name_H-M   'P 1'
#
loop_
_entity.id
_entity.type
_entity.pdbx_description
1 polymer ?
#
loop_
_entity_poly.entity_id
_entity_poly.type
_entity_poly.pdbx_seq_one_letter_code
_entity_poly.pdbx_strand_id
1 'polypeptide(L)'
;MCGPRVLFYADKSIDLILKSGANQYIDFKSIDSSFVCDASGRLTNVPDSLAAIFKDKSLGLTEKNQLMRFFKLVQQHLGGGENKNERISEQDLESPFVEFLKKMRRWRRRRPARRKERSESDLHDDEEQRRRTDLSGRLDDLRDLNASNDGNTTRIILYAIAMADYDQDNVELCQDVLQTKDGIDRLALYNSSVGRFPNALGAFLYPIYGHGELPQAFCRRAAVKGCIHVLRMPMIALLMDKCTGHYKGVRLSSDSPRENRQILGLGDEKRKVARGICITRSSLRPDTSNFLVVYPPRSLYPEQVTSIRALQIGSDLAVCPSGMFVLYFCTLCHDANQG
;
A
#
# COMPACT_ATOMS: atom_id res chain seq x y z
N MET A 1 -14.32 4.96 9.13
CA MET A 1 -13.78 4.04 8.10
C MET A 1 -13.90 2.57 8.57
N CYS A 2 -15.10 2.00 8.67
CA CYS A 2 -15.28 0.67 9.24
C CYS A 2 -15.39 -0.41 8.16
N GLY A 3 -14.30 -0.76 7.48
CA GLY A 3 -14.24 -1.85 6.49
C GLY A 3 -12.95 -2.65 6.67
N PRO A 4 -12.92 -3.94 6.28
CA PRO A 4 -11.76 -4.79 6.46
C PRO A 4 -10.59 -4.24 5.66
N ARG A 5 -9.52 -3.89 6.37
CA ARG A 5 -8.26 -3.46 5.80
C ARG A 5 -7.17 -4.41 6.26
N VAL A 6 -5.98 -4.23 5.75
CA VAL A 6 -4.79 -4.87 6.31
C VAL A 6 -4.01 -3.81 7.08
N LEU A 7 -3.33 -4.22 8.14
CA LEU A 7 -2.47 -3.33 8.92
C LEU A 7 -1.01 -3.62 8.58
N PHE A 8 -0.20 -2.59 8.37
CA PHE A 8 1.24 -2.77 8.25
C PHE A 8 1.84 -3.20 9.60
N TYR A 9 2.83 -4.09 9.60
CA TYR A 9 3.52 -4.46 10.86
C TYR A 9 4.16 -3.25 11.56
N ALA A 10 4.66 -2.29 10.80
CA ALA A 10 5.27 -1.06 11.31
C ALA A 10 4.30 0.12 11.40
N ASP A 11 2.98 -0.13 11.31
CA ASP A 11 1.97 0.92 11.41
C ASP A 11 1.94 1.56 12.81
N LYS A 12 1.71 2.87 12.87
CA LYS A 12 1.56 3.61 14.13
C LYS A 12 0.39 3.09 14.98
N SER A 13 -0.65 2.53 14.35
CA SER A 13 -1.76 1.88 15.04
C SER A 13 -1.33 0.62 15.78
N ILE A 14 -0.41 -0.19 15.21
CA ILE A 14 0.16 -1.36 15.90
C ILE A 14 0.99 -0.89 17.11
N ASP A 15 1.82 0.15 16.94
CA ASP A 15 2.56 0.72 18.06
C ASP A 15 1.62 1.26 19.16
N LEU A 16 0.48 1.85 18.79
CA LEU A 16 -0.54 2.30 19.74
C LEU A 16 -1.20 1.13 20.48
N ILE A 17 -1.50 0.03 19.79
CA ILE A 17 -2.07 -1.19 20.39
C ILE A 17 -1.10 -1.78 21.42
N LEU A 18 0.20 -1.81 21.11
CA LEU A 18 1.24 -2.25 22.04
C LEU A 18 1.37 -1.29 23.24
N LYS A 19 1.48 0.02 23.01
CA LYS A 19 1.66 1.03 24.07
C LYS A 19 0.45 1.14 25.00
N SER A 20 -0.76 0.99 24.47
CA SER A 20 -1.99 1.06 25.25
C SER A 20 -2.22 -0.18 26.13
N GLY A 21 -1.57 -1.31 25.82
CA GLY A 21 -1.84 -2.61 26.42
C GLY A 21 -3.11 -3.29 25.87
N ALA A 22 -3.65 -2.80 24.75
CA ALA A 22 -4.78 -3.43 24.07
C ALA A 22 -4.39 -4.77 23.42
N ASN A 23 -3.11 -4.98 23.14
CA ASN A 23 -2.55 -6.22 22.60
C ASN A 23 -2.81 -7.47 23.46
N GLN A 24 -3.22 -7.31 24.72
CA GLN A 24 -3.61 -8.43 25.59
C GLN A 24 -5.01 -8.99 25.25
N TYR A 25 -5.77 -8.29 24.41
CA TYR A 25 -7.16 -8.63 24.09
C TYR A 25 -7.38 -8.86 22.61
N ILE A 26 -6.33 -8.78 21.79
CA ILE A 26 -6.44 -8.95 20.34
C ILE A 26 -5.20 -9.65 19.82
N ASP A 27 -5.44 -10.72 19.07
CA ASP A 27 -4.40 -11.47 18.38
C ASP A 27 -4.42 -11.13 16.88
N PHE A 28 -3.25 -11.25 16.25
CA PHE A 28 -3.08 -10.98 14.83
C PHE A 28 -2.46 -12.17 14.12
N LYS A 29 -2.81 -12.32 12.85
CA LYS A 29 -2.13 -13.22 11.91
C LYS A 29 -1.61 -12.46 10.71
N SER A 30 -0.51 -12.94 10.14
CA SER A 30 0.05 -12.46 8.89
C SER A 30 -0.91 -12.67 7.72
N ILE A 31 -0.87 -11.77 6.76
CA ILE A 31 -1.39 -12.05 5.41
C ILE A 31 -0.27 -12.73 4.62
N ASP A 32 -0.55 -13.92 4.08
CA ASP A 32 0.46 -14.82 3.54
C ASP A 32 1.14 -14.26 2.28
N SER A 33 0.39 -13.55 1.45
CA SER A 33 0.87 -13.04 0.17
C SER A 33 0.07 -11.83 -0.33
N SER A 34 0.69 -11.02 -1.19
CA SER A 34 0.02 -9.95 -1.92
C SER A 34 0.24 -10.11 -3.42
N PHE A 35 -0.77 -9.76 -4.21
CA PHE A 35 -0.77 -9.92 -5.66
C PHE A 35 -1.27 -8.66 -6.36
N VAL A 36 -0.76 -8.41 -7.56
CA VAL A 36 -1.28 -7.39 -8.48
C VAL A 36 -1.84 -8.09 -9.71
N CYS A 37 -3.08 -7.74 -10.06
CA CYS A 37 -3.71 -8.21 -11.28
C CYS A 37 -3.36 -7.30 -12.47
N ASP A 38 -2.89 -7.88 -13.57
CA ASP A 38 -2.70 -7.15 -14.82
C ASP A 38 -3.99 -7.10 -15.67
N ALA A 39 -3.99 -6.28 -16.73
CA ALA A 39 -5.13 -6.16 -17.64
C ALA A 39 -5.43 -7.47 -18.43
N SER A 40 -4.53 -8.45 -18.40
CA SER A 40 -4.76 -9.77 -18.97
C SER A 40 -5.38 -10.76 -17.96
N GLY A 41 -5.67 -10.31 -16.74
CA GLY A 41 -6.24 -11.12 -15.66
C GLY A 41 -5.21 -12.00 -14.94
N ARG A 42 -3.92 -11.82 -15.20
CA ARG A 42 -2.85 -12.61 -14.59
C ARG A 42 -2.39 -11.96 -13.28
N LEU A 43 -2.28 -12.77 -12.24
CA LEU A 43 -1.82 -12.35 -10.93
C LEU A 43 -0.30 -12.46 -10.83
N THR A 44 0.35 -11.32 -10.54
CA THR A 44 1.79 -11.22 -10.25
C THR A 44 2.01 -11.06 -8.75
N ASN A 45 3.05 -11.69 -8.23
CA ASN A 45 3.37 -11.60 -6.80
C ASN A 45 3.96 -10.23 -6.50
N VAL A 46 3.54 -9.65 -5.38
CA VAL A 46 4.20 -8.47 -4.82
C VAL A 46 5.43 -8.97 -4.07
N PRO A 47 6.64 -8.52 -4.41
CA PRO A 47 7.82 -9.01 -3.75
C PRO A 47 7.91 -8.46 -2.33
N ASP A 48 8.00 -9.37 -1.37
CA ASP A 48 8.09 -8.97 0.03
C ASP A 48 9.49 -8.47 0.39
N SER A 49 10.56 -9.01 -0.18
CA SER A 49 11.94 -8.63 0.15
C SER A 49 12.87 -8.60 -1.08
N LEU A 50 14.06 -8.02 -0.92
CA LEU A 50 15.13 -8.12 -1.93
C LEU A 50 15.43 -9.59 -2.33
N ALA A 51 15.38 -10.51 -1.37
CA ALA A 51 15.54 -11.94 -1.62
C ALA A 51 14.35 -12.54 -2.38
N ALA A 52 13.12 -12.10 -2.07
CA ALA A 52 11.92 -12.52 -2.79
C ALA A 52 11.96 -12.03 -4.24
N ILE A 53 12.36 -10.78 -4.49
CA ILE A 53 12.56 -10.23 -5.85
C ILE A 53 13.51 -11.13 -6.64
N PHE A 54 14.62 -11.55 -6.02
CA PHE A 54 15.59 -12.40 -6.71
C PHE A 54 15.02 -13.80 -7.03
N LYS A 55 14.28 -14.41 -6.09
CA LYS A 55 13.70 -15.76 -6.23
C LYS A 55 12.48 -15.83 -7.15
N ASP A 56 11.79 -14.71 -7.37
CA ASP A 56 10.54 -14.67 -8.13
C ASP A 56 10.76 -15.04 -9.60
N LYS A 57 10.07 -16.06 -10.12
CA LYS A 57 10.17 -16.47 -11.53
C LYS A 57 9.24 -15.70 -12.45
N SER A 58 8.26 -14.99 -11.90
CA SER A 58 7.28 -14.19 -12.66
C SER A 58 7.84 -12.85 -13.14
N LEU A 59 8.90 -12.36 -12.48
CA LEU A 59 9.57 -11.10 -12.81
C LEU A 59 10.77 -11.33 -13.74
N GLY A 60 10.84 -10.53 -14.81
CA GLY A 60 11.99 -10.47 -15.71
C GLY A 60 13.22 -9.83 -15.03
N LEU A 61 14.41 -10.08 -15.58
CA LEU A 61 15.67 -9.53 -15.04
C LEU A 61 15.66 -7.99 -14.96
N THR A 62 15.05 -7.34 -15.94
CA THR A 62 14.91 -5.88 -15.98
C THR A 62 14.07 -5.36 -14.82
N GLU A 63 12.92 -5.99 -14.57
CA GLU A 63 12.00 -5.63 -13.48
C GLU A 63 12.65 -5.84 -12.11
N LYS A 64 13.32 -6.99 -11.92
CA LYS A 64 14.08 -7.28 -10.69
C LYS A 64 15.14 -6.22 -10.42
N ASN A 65 15.91 -5.83 -11.44
CA ASN A 65 16.95 -4.82 -11.29
C ASN A 65 16.37 -3.43 -10.97
N GLN A 66 15.22 -3.07 -11.56
CA GLN A 66 14.52 -1.82 -11.25
C GLN A 66 14.06 -1.79 -9.79
N LEU A 67 13.36 -2.84 -9.34
CA LEU A 67 12.89 -2.96 -7.95
C LEU A 67 14.07 -2.94 -6.97
N MET A 68 15.12 -3.74 -7.21
CA MET A 68 16.29 -3.76 -6.33
C MET A 68 16.96 -2.39 -6.20
N ARG A 69 17.04 -1.61 -7.28
CA ARG A 69 17.59 -0.24 -7.23
C ARG A 69 16.67 0.70 -6.47
N PHE A 70 15.36 0.58 -6.68
CA PHE A 70 14.36 1.40 -5.98
C PHE A 70 14.39 1.17 -4.47
N PHE A 71 14.37 -0.08 -4.03
CA PHE A 71 14.50 -0.43 -2.61
C PHE A 71 15.82 0.08 -2.01
N LYS A 72 16.95 -0.08 -2.72
CA LYS A 72 18.25 0.44 -2.26
C LYS A 72 18.27 1.97 -2.13
N LEU A 73 17.74 2.68 -3.14
CA LEU A 73 17.69 4.15 -3.14
C LEU A 73 16.90 4.66 -1.94
N VAL A 74 15.74 4.06 -1.65
CA VAL A 74 14.92 4.48 -0.51
C VAL A 74 15.56 4.09 0.81
N GLN A 75 16.16 2.91 0.94
CA GLN A 75 16.93 2.54 2.13
C GLN A 75 18.08 3.52 2.40
N GLN A 76 18.79 3.98 1.37
CA GLN A 76 19.85 4.97 1.49
C GLN A 76 19.31 6.36 1.87
N HIS A 77 18.18 6.77 1.30
CA HIS A 77 17.53 8.04 1.63
C HIS A 77 17.10 8.08 3.11
N LEU A 78 16.57 6.97 3.63
CA LEU A 78 16.15 6.84 5.02
C LEU A 78 17.32 6.61 6.00
N GLY A 79 18.37 5.93 5.55
CA GLY A 79 19.49 5.47 6.37
C GLY A 79 20.50 6.55 6.78
N GLY A 80 20.27 7.83 6.44
CA GLY A 80 21.06 8.95 6.93
C GLY A 80 22.55 8.97 6.54
N GLY A 81 23.00 8.10 5.63
CA GLY A 81 24.41 7.96 5.25
C GLY A 81 25.06 9.26 4.77
N GLU A 82 26.35 9.42 5.05
CA GLU A 82 27.17 10.63 4.84
C GLU A 82 27.36 11.03 3.36
N ASN A 83 26.97 10.19 2.41
CA ASN A 83 27.06 10.48 0.97
C ASN A 83 25.84 11.28 0.47
N LYS A 84 25.97 12.62 0.41
CA LYS A 84 24.94 13.54 -0.11
C LYS A 84 24.60 13.33 -1.60
N ASN A 85 25.48 12.70 -2.39
CA ASN A 85 25.32 12.57 -3.85
C ASN A 85 24.28 11.53 -4.32
N GLU A 86 23.72 10.71 -3.42
CA GLU A 86 22.71 9.69 -3.76
C GLU A 86 21.35 9.92 -3.08
N ARG A 87 21.16 11.05 -2.39
CA ARG A 87 19.85 11.42 -1.82
C ARG A 87 18.93 11.96 -2.91
N ILE A 88 17.66 11.60 -2.81
CA ILE A 88 16.60 12.16 -3.66
C ILE A 88 16.55 13.67 -3.42
N SER A 89 16.53 14.45 -4.51
CA SER A 89 16.53 15.92 -4.43
C SER A 89 15.20 16.44 -3.88
N GLU A 90 15.21 17.58 -3.17
CA GLU A 90 13.97 18.21 -2.67
C GLU A 90 12.97 18.50 -3.80
N GLN A 91 13.47 18.91 -4.97
CA GLN A 91 12.64 19.10 -6.17
C GLN A 91 11.95 17.80 -6.61
N ASP A 92 12.66 16.67 -6.50
CA ASP A 92 12.07 15.37 -6.82
C ASP A 92 11.08 14.91 -5.74
N LEU A 93 11.27 15.29 -4.46
CA LEU A 93 10.34 14.97 -3.37
C LEU A 93 8.98 15.64 -3.51
N GLU A 94 8.95 16.88 -4.00
CA GLU A 94 7.72 17.64 -4.25
C GLU A 94 7.02 17.24 -5.57
N SER A 95 7.74 16.60 -6.49
CA SER A 95 7.16 16.15 -7.77
C SER A 95 6.15 15.00 -7.58
N PRO A 96 5.20 14.82 -8.52
CA PRO A 96 4.30 13.66 -8.51
C PRO A 96 5.10 12.36 -8.55
N PHE A 97 4.70 11.40 -7.71
CA PHE A 97 5.46 10.16 -7.54
C PHE A 97 5.60 9.35 -8.83
N VAL A 98 4.59 9.40 -9.70
CA VAL A 98 4.65 8.78 -11.04
C VAL A 98 5.73 9.37 -11.91
N GLU A 99 5.92 10.69 -11.88
CA GLU A 99 6.97 11.35 -12.64
C GLU A 99 8.34 10.97 -12.13
N PHE A 100 8.50 10.88 -10.81
CA PHE A 100 9.72 10.39 -10.19
C PHE A 100 10.04 8.94 -10.62
N LEU A 101 9.06 8.04 -10.59
CA LEU A 101 9.25 6.66 -11.07
C LEU A 101 9.61 6.63 -12.56
N LYS A 102 8.96 7.45 -13.41
CA LYS A 102 9.32 7.61 -14.84
C LYS A 102 10.74 8.17 -15.01
N LYS A 103 11.19 9.10 -14.16
CA LYS A 103 12.55 9.63 -14.14
C LYS A 103 13.56 8.57 -13.74
N MET A 104 13.26 7.77 -12.71
CA MET A 104 14.11 6.69 -12.22
C MET A 104 14.30 5.59 -13.28
N ARG A 105 13.27 5.30 -14.10
CA ARG A 105 13.39 4.37 -15.24
C ARG A 105 14.49 4.81 -16.22
N ARG A 106 14.69 6.12 -16.40
CA ARG A 106 15.74 6.67 -17.29
C ARG A 106 17.16 6.55 -16.72
N TRP A 107 17.32 6.24 -15.42
CA TRP A 107 18.64 6.02 -14.81
C TRP A 107 19.36 4.76 -15.33
N ARG A 108 18.67 3.90 -16.09
CA ARG A 108 19.29 2.80 -16.88
C ARG A 108 20.45 3.30 -17.76
N ARG A 109 20.43 4.57 -18.19
CA ARG A 109 21.30 5.10 -19.26
C ARG A 109 22.67 5.64 -18.84
N ARG A 110 22.96 5.83 -17.55
CA ARG A 110 24.28 6.33 -17.10
C ARG A 110 25.07 5.22 -16.39
N ARG A 111 25.72 4.34 -17.17
CA ARG A 111 26.94 3.70 -16.66
C ARG A 111 27.97 4.83 -16.49
N PRO A 112 28.65 4.98 -15.35
CA PRO A 112 29.82 5.83 -15.30
C PRO A 112 30.80 5.26 -16.33
N ALA A 113 31.10 6.04 -17.37
CA ALA A 113 32.15 5.68 -18.29
C ALA A 113 33.43 5.52 -17.46
N ARG A 114 33.95 4.30 -17.36
CA ARG A 114 35.32 4.08 -16.87
C ARG A 114 36.20 4.89 -17.82
N ARG A 115 36.70 6.04 -17.35
CA ARG A 115 37.70 6.83 -18.06
C ARG A 115 38.98 5.99 -18.06
N LYS A 116 39.13 5.12 -19.06
CA LYS A 116 40.41 4.50 -19.38
C LYS A 116 41.25 5.64 -19.94
N GLU A 117 42.29 6.05 -19.22
CA GLU A 117 43.35 6.86 -19.80
C GLU A 117 43.89 6.11 -21.03
N ARG A 118 43.72 6.70 -22.20
CA ARG A 118 44.17 6.14 -23.48
C ARG A 118 45.42 6.92 -23.89
N SER A 119 46.53 6.20 -24.06
CA SER A 119 47.75 6.68 -24.72
C SER A 119 47.53 6.80 -26.24
N GLU A 120 48.26 7.71 -26.87
CA GLU A 120 48.09 8.25 -28.24
C GLU A 120 48.32 7.30 -29.43
N SER A 121 48.29 5.97 -29.28
CA SER A 121 48.73 5.03 -30.33
C SER A 121 47.65 4.19 -31.03
N ASP A 122 46.36 4.52 -30.92
CA ASP A 122 45.27 3.69 -31.47
C ASP A 122 44.38 4.45 -32.48
N LEU A 123 44.97 5.01 -33.54
CA LEU A 123 44.27 5.88 -34.50
C LEU A 123 43.79 5.22 -35.81
N HIS A 124 43.81 3.87 -35.94
CA HIS A 124 43.39 3.24 -37.21
C HIS A 124 42.31 2.15 -37.19
N ASP A 125 41.69 1.83 -36.05
CA ASP A 125 40.61 0.81 -35.97
C ASP A 125 39.21 1.39 -35.63
N ASP A 126 39.03 2.71 -35.75
CA ASP A 126 37.84 3.41 -35.22
C ASP A 126 36.60 3.43 -36.13
N GLU A 127 36.70 3.05 -37.41
CA GLU A 127 35.52 3.04 -38.32
C GLU A 127 34.72 1.73 -38.29
N GLU A 128 35.39 0.58 -38.16
CA GLU A 128 34.70 -0.72 -38.16
C GLU A 128 34.02 -1.01 -36.81
N GLN A 129 34.62 -0.52 -35.71
CA GLN A 129 34.03 -0.57 -34.37
C GLN A 129 32.76 0.30 -34.27
N ARG A 130 32.74 1.48 -34.93
CA ARG A 130 31.57 2.38 -34.97
C ARG A 130 30.36 1.76 -35.66
N ARG A 131 30.57 1.04 -36.77
CA ARG A 131 29.48 0.35 -37.49
C ARG A 131 28.93 -0.85 -36.71
N ARG A 132 29.77 -1.59 -35.97
CA ARG A 132 29.32 -2.66 -35.05
C ARG A 132 28.54 -2.12 -33.83
N THR A 133 28.94 -0.98 -33.28
CA THR A 133 28.18 -0.34 -32.18
C THR A 133 26.83 0.22 -32.63
N ASP A 134 26.71 0.67 -33.88
CA ASP A 134 25.44 1.19 -34.43
C ASP A 134 24.44 0.06 -34.75
N LEU A 135 24.91 -1.09 -35.24
CA LEU A 135 24.09 -2.29 -35.40
C LEU A 135 23.70 -2.95 -34.07
N SER A 136 24.58 -2.93 -33.06
CA SER A 136 24.25 -3.30 -31.68
C SER A 136 23.20 -2.38 -31.09
N GLY A 137 23.33 -1.06 -31.32
CA GLY A 137 22.35 -0.06 -30.91
C GLY A 137 20.97 -0.31 -31.53
N ARG A 138 20.92 -0.59 -32.84
CA ARG A 138 19.66 -0.87 -33.54
C ARG A 138 19.02 -2.22 -33.16
N LEU A 139 19.80 -3.23 -32.77
CA LEU A 139 19.26 -4.48 -32.21
C LEU A 139 18.76 -4.31 -30.76
N ASP A 140 19.40 -3.45 -29.97
CA ASP A 140 18.91 -3.05 -28.64
C ASP A 140 17.63 -2.22 -28.78
N ASP A 141 17.53 -1.34 -29.77
CA ASP A 141 16.32 -0.57 -30.10
C ASP A 141 15.15 -1.46 -30.56
N LEU A 142 15.43 -2.56 -31.28
CA LEU A 142 14.42 -3.55 -31.69
C LEU A 142 14.02 -4.50 -30.55
N ARG A 143 14.90 -4.76 -29.57
CA ARG A 143 14.52 -5.42 -28.31
C ARG A 143 13.69 -4.49 -27.41
N ASP A 144 13.91 -3.18 -27.50
CA ASP A 144 13.17 -2.16 -26.76
C ASP A 144 11.73 -1.93 -27.28
N LEU A 145 11.37 -2.41 -28.48
CA LEU A 145 9.97 -2.46 -28.97
C LEU A 145 9.08 -3.46 -28.19
N ASN A 146 9.66 -4.36 -27.40
CA ASN A 146 8.93 -5.22 -26.45
C ASN A 146 8.65 -4.52 -25.09
N ALA A 147 8.63 -3.18 -25.07
CA ALA A 147 8.25 -2.31 -23.93
C ALA A 147 6.81 -2.49 -23.41
N SER A 148 6.12 -3.58 -23.76
CA SER A 148 4.83 -4.00 -23.21
C SER A 148 4.92 -4.44 -21.74
N ASN A 149 6.05 -4.99 -21.29
CA ASN A 149 6.23 -5.47 -19.91
C ASN A 149 6.67 -4.41 -18.89
N ASP A 150 7.00 -3.19 -19.33
CA ASP A 150 7.77 -2.22 -18.54
C ASP A 150 6.90 -1.32 -17.62
N GLY A 151 5.57 -1.35 -17.81
CA GLY A 151 4.60 -0.70 -16.93
C GLY A 151 4.29 -1.50 -15.65
N ASN A 152 4.62 -2.79 -15.63
CA ASN A 152 4.26 -3.69 -14.53
C ASN A 152 4.97 -3.33 -13.22
N THR A 153 6.28 -3.07 -13.26
CA THR A 153 7.06 -2.66 -12.07
C THR A 153 6.54 -1.37 -11.45
N THR A 154 6.19 -0.38 -12.28
CA THR A 154 5.65 0.91 -11.82
C THR A 154 4.30 0.70 -11.13
N ARG A 155 3.43 -0.16 -11.69
CA ARG A 155 2.15 -0.52 -11.08
C ARG A 155 2.30 -1.25 -9.74
N ILE A 156 3.26 -2.18 -9.63
CA ILE A 156 3.55 -2.87 -8.37
C ILE A 156 3.96 -1.86 -7.29
N ILE A 157 4.88 -0.94 -7.62
CA ILE A 157 5.33 0.08 -6.67
C ILE A 157 4.18 1.01 -6.26
N LEU A 158 3.39 1.52 -7.21
CA LEU A 158 2.33 2.48 -6.94
C LEU A 158 1.14 1.88 -6.20
N TYR A 159 0.63 0.76 -6.68
CA TYR A 159 -0.67 0.23 -6.24
C TYR A 159 -0.54 -0.88 -5.20
N ALA A 160 0.49 -1.72 -5.28
CA ALA A 160 0.69 -2.79 -4.30
C ALA A 160 1.47 -2.33 -3.07
N ILE A 161 2.55 -1.58 -3.28
CA ILE A 161 3.43 -1.16 -2.18
C ILE A 161 2.99 0.18 -1.59
N ALA A 162 2.90 1.23 -2.41
CA ALA A 162 2.48 2.56 -1.96
C ALA A 162 0.96 2.68 -1.77
N MET A 163 0.19 1.66 -2.18
CA MET A 163 -1.26 1.58 -1.99
C MET A 163 -2.00 2.85 -2.44
N ALA A 164 -1.68 3.37 -3.63
CA ALA A 164 -2.40 4.49 -4.24
C ALA A 164 -3.82 4.08 -4.63
N ASP A 165 -4.79 4.99 -4.48
CA ASP A 165 -6.21 4.69 -4.74
C ASP A 165 -6.69 5.12 -6.13
N TYR A 166 -6.12 6.17 -6.72
CA TYR A 166 -6.54 6.73 -8.02
C TYR A 166 -5.54 6.44 -9.14
N ASP A 167 -5.97 6.55 -10.39
CA ASP A 167 -5.08 6.53 -11.54
C ASP A 167 -4.14 7.74 -11.51
N GLN A 168 -2.86 7.48 -11.22
CA GLN A 168 -1.84 8.51 -11.09
C GLN A 168 -1.23 8.89 -12.45
N ASP A 169 -1.54 8.16 -13.53
CA ASP A 169 -1.11 8.54 -14.88
C ASP A 169 -2.01 9.60 -15.51
N ASN A 170 -3.27 9.71 -15.07
CA ASN A 170 -4.22 10.69 -15.58
C ASN A 170 -4.54 11.75 -14.52
N VAL A 171 -3.78 12.85 -14.55
CA VAL A 171 -3.90 13.94 -13.58
C VAL A 171 -5.28 14.61 -13.59
N GLU A 172 -6.00 14.60 -14.72
CA GLU A 172 -7.32 15.21 -14.84
C GLU A 172 -8.41 14.43 -14.08
N LEU A 173 -8.27 13.11 -14.01
CA LEU A 173 -9.20 12.22 -13.28
C LEU A 173 -8.69 11.91 -11.86
N CYS A 174 -7.44 12.24 -11.55
CA CYS A 174 -6.81 11.95 -10.28
C CYS A 174 -7.20 12.99 -9.22
N GLN A 175 -8.07 12.60 -8.29
CA GLN A 175 -8.48 13.48 -7.20
C GLN A 175 -7.42 13.62 -6.09
N ASP A 176 -6.49 12.67 -6.01
CA ASP A 176 -5.50 12.60 -4.95
C ASP A 176 -4.15 12.18 -5.56
N VAL A 177 -3.38 13.18 -6.00
CA VAL A 177 -2.06 12.99 -6.61
C VAL A 177 -1.05 12.70 -5.50
N LEU A 178 -0.46 11.51 -5.55
CA LEU A 178 0.54 11.09 -4.59
C LEU A 178 1.88 11.80 -4.87
N GLN A 179 2.34 12.60 -3.92
CA GLN A 179 3.66 13.22 -3.97
C GLN A 179 4.77 12.20 -3.74
N THR A 180 5.96 12.45 -4.30
CA THR A 180 7.11 11.55 -4.15
C THR A 180 7.50 11.35 -2.69
N LYS A 181 7.48 12.41 -1.88
CA LYS A 181 7.71 12.32 -0.43
C LYS A 181 6.80 11.30 0.24
N ASP A 182 5.48 11.42 0.03
CA ASP A 182 4.51 10.49 0.60
C ASP A 182 4.67 9.07 0.04
N GLY A 183 5.00 8.94 -1.25
CA GLY A 183 5.30 7.65 -1.88
C GLY A 183 6.51 6.95 -1.26
N ILE A 184 7.57 7.71 -0.95
CA ILE A 184 8.77 7.22 -0.26
C ILE A 184 8.45 6.85 1.18
N ASP A 185 7.69 7.67 1.91
CA ASP A 185 7.28 7.38 3.29
C ASP A 185 6.43 6.10 3.37
N ARG A 186 5.52 5.88 2.41
CA ARG A 186 4.74 4.64 2.31
C ARG A 186 5.61 3.43 1.97
N LEU A 187 6.60 3.59 1.09
CA LEU A 187 7.58 2.52 0.83
C LEU A 187 8.42 2.23 2.07
N ALA A 188 8.86 3.27 2.79
CA ALA A 188 9.61 3.15 4.03
C ALA A 188 8.83 2.31 5.05
N LEU A 189 7.52 2.59 5.17
CA LEU A 189 6.60 1.83 6.01
C LEU A 189 6.50 0.36 5.56
N TYR A 190 6.34 0.11 4.25
CA TYR A 190 6.30 -1.25 3.71
C TYR A 190 7.59 -2.02 4.01
N ASN A 191 8.75 -1.43 3.69
CA ASN A 191 10.05 -2.05 3.91
C ASN A 191 10.35 -2.27 5.40
N SER A 192 9.89 -1.37 6.28
CA SER A 192 10.02 -1.54 7.73
C SER A 192 9.06 -2.58 8.30
N SER A 193 8.02 -2.95 7.55
CA SER A 193 7.04 -3.96 7.93
C SER A 193 7.46 -5.36 7.51
N VAL A 194 8.03 -5.48 6.31
CA VAL A 194 8.61 -6.73 5.82
C VAL A 194 9.72 -7.18 6.75
N GLY A 195 9.65 -8.45 7.19
CA GLY A 195 10.73 -9.05 7.98
C GLY A 195 10.91 -8.43 9.37
N ARG A 196 9.96 -7.60 9.83
CA ARG A 196 9.95 -7.06 11.20
C ARG A 196 9.86 -8.17 12.24
N PHE A 197 9.17 -9.26 11.91
CA PHE A 197 9.08 -10.45 12.75
C PHE A 197 9.65 -11.66 11.99
N PRO A 198 10.51 -12.51 12.61
CA PRO A 198 11.21 -13.60 11.91
C PRO A 198 10.28 -14.62 11.25
N ASN A 199 9.10 -14.83 11.81
CA ASN A 199 8.11 -15.80 11.33
C ASN A 199 6.95 -15.14 10.56
N ALA A 200 6.99 -13.83 10.38
CA ALA A 200 5.94 -13.12 9.65
C ALA A 200 6.14 -13.25 8.14
N LEU A 201 5.06 -13.62 7.46
CA LEU A 201 4.97 -13.55 6.00
C LEU A 201 4.44 -12.17 5.60
N GLY A 202 4.95 -11.62 4.51
CA GLY A 202 4.52 -10.34 3.94
C GLY A 202 4.79 -9.10 4.82
N ALA A 203 4.13 -8.00 4.46
CA ALA A 203 4.18 -6.72 5.16
C ALA A 203 2.95 -6.46 6.06
N PHE A 204 1.98 -7.37 6.04
CA PHE A 204 0.62 -7.11 6.51
C PHE A 204 0.14 -8.06 7.61
N LEU A 205 -0.72 -7.53 8.45
CA LEU A 205 -1.41 -8.18 9.55
C LEU A 205 -2.92 -8.04 9.43
N TYR A 206 -3.63 -9.01 10.00
CA TYR A 206 -5.07 -8.99 10.15
C TYR A 206 -5.48 -9.54 11.54
N PRO A 207 -6.42 -8.89 12.24
CA PRO A 207 -6.87 -9.36 13.55
C PRO A 207 -7.65 -10.67 13.46
N ILE A 208 -7.32 -11.63 14.31
CA ILE A 208 -8.11 -12.87 14.47
C ILE A 208 -9.52 -12.47 14.95
N TYR A 209 -10.55 -13.13 14.44
CA TYR A 209 -11.98 -12.78 14.59
C TYR A 209 -12.41 -11.48 13.88
N GLY A 210 -11.51 -10.84 13.14
CA GLY A 210 -11.84 -9.70 12.28
C GLY A 210 -11.66 -8.34 12.93
N HIS A 211 -11.88 -7.29 12.14
CA HIS A 211 -11.64 -5.91 12.55
C HIS A 211 -12.55 -5.43 13.70
N GLY A 212 -13.63 -6.17 14.00
CA GLY A 212 -14.51 -5.89 15.13
C GLY A 212 -13.83 -6.00 16.49
N GLU A 213 -12.71 -6.73 16.58
CA GLU A 213 -11.97 -6.89 17.84
C GLU A 213 -11.16 -5.65 18.22
N LEU A 214 -10.74 -4.84 17.24
CA LEU A 214 -9.99 -3.60 17.51
C LEU A 214 -10.76 -2.65 18.45
N PRO A 215 -11.98 -2.17 18.12
CA PRO A 215 -12.72 -1.30 19.03
C PRO A 215 -13.06 -1.98 20.35
N GLN A 216 -13.37 -3.27 20.35
CA GLN A 216 -13.68 -4.03 21.57
C GLN A 216 -12.48 -4.10 22.53
N ALA A 217 -11.28 -4.35 22.01
CA ALA A 217 -10.04 -4.40 22.79
C ALA A 217 -9.75 -3.05 23.47
N PHE A 218 -9.93 -1.94 22.75
CA PHE A 218 -9.78 -0.60 23.33
C PHE A 218 -10.87 -0.28 24.36
N CYS A 219 -12.14 -0.62 24.09
CA CYS A 219 -13.23 -0.46 25.05
C CYS A 219 -12.96 -1.25 26.35
N ARG A 220 -12.48 -2.49 26.23
CA ARG A 220 -12.10 -3.30 27.38
C ARG A 220 -10.94 -2.67 28.15
N ARG A 221 -9.89 -2.21 27.45
CA ARG A 221 -8.76 -1.53 28.07
C ARG A 221 -9.19 -0.25 28.82
N ALA A 222 -10.10 0.53 28.24
CA ALA A 222 -10.69 1.70 28.88
C ALA A 222 -11.52 1.33 30.13
N ALA A 223 -12.30 0.24 30.06
CA ALA A 223 -13.08 -0.24 31.21
C ALA A 223 -12.20 -0.65 32.40
N VAL A 224 -11.04 -1.29 32.15
CA VAL A 224 -10.04 -1.59 33.20
C VAL A 224 -9.50 -0.32 33.88
N LYS A 225 -9.57 0.83 33.21
CA LYS A 225 -9.20 2.15 33.75
C LYS A 225 -10.38 2.92 34.36
N GLY A 226 -11.53 2.29 34.52
CA GLY A 226 -12.72 2.88 35.15
C GLY A 226 -13.74 3.50 34.18
N CYS A 227 -13.58 3.34 32.87
CA CYS A 227 -14.57 3.83 31.90
C CYS A 227 -15.83 2.96 31.88
N ILE A 228 -17.00 3.60 31.98
CA ILE A 228 -18.31 2.92 31.88
C ILE A 228 -18.75 2.91 30.42
N HIS A 229 -19.04 1.73 29.88
CA HIS A 229 -19.58 1.55 28.54
C HIS A 229 -21.04 1.14 28.62
N VAL A 230 -21.90 1.79 27.82
CA VAL A 230 -23.33 1.47 27.77
C VAL A 230 -23.73 1.27 26.31
N LEU A 231 -24.29 0.09 26.01
CA LEU A 231 -24.80 -0.26 24.70
C LEU A 231 -26.33 -0.15 24.67
N ARG A 232 -26.91 -0.02 23.48
CA ARG A 232 -28.38 0.06 23.26
C ARG A 232 -29.05 1.22 24.03
N MET A 233 -28.31 2.31 24.26
CA MET A 233 -28.83 3.52 24.89
C MET A 233 -28.71 4.70 23.92
N PRO A 234 -29.77 5.06 23.19
CA PRO A 234 -29.72 6.12 22.20
C PRO A 234 -29.56 7.49 22.86
N MET A 235 -28.81 8.37 22.20
CA MET A 235 -28.69 9.78 22.55
C MET A 235 -29.86 10.55 21.93
N ILE A 236 -30.64 11.25 22.76
CA ILE A 236 -31.82 12.01 22.32
C ILE A 236 -31.44 13.44 21.93
N ALA A 237 -30.56 14.10 22.69
CA ALA A 237 -30.21 15.49 22.43
C ALA A 237 -28.82 15.84 22.95
N LEU A 238 -28.19 16.84 22.31
CA LEU A 238 -27.01 17.52 22.82
C LEU A 238 -27.46 18.69 23.70
N LEU A 239 -26.83 18.83 24.87
CA LEU A 239 -27.04 19.94 25.77
C LEU A 239 -25.94 20.97 25.53
N MET A 240 -26.34 22.17 25.11
CA MET A 240 -25.45 23.31 24.95
C MET A 240 -25.85 24.41 25.91
N ASP A 241 -24.87 25.12 26.42
CA ASP A 241 -25.08 26.33 27.21
C ASP A 241 -25.64 27.44 26.32
N LYS A 242 -26.76 28.04 26.72
CA LYS A 242 -27.46 29.07 25.96
C LYS A 242 -26.69 30.39 25.90
N CYS A 243 -25.84 30.66 26.89
CA CYS A 243 -25.11 31.92 26.98
C CYS A 243 -23.77 31.85 26.23
N THR A 244 -23.08 30.71 26.34
CA THR A 244 -21.73 30.55 25.77
C THR A 244 -21.71 29.76 24.45
N GLY A 245 -22.78 29.03 24.12
CA GLY A 245 -22.80 28.11 23.00
C GLY A 245 -21.92 26.87 23.19
N HIS A 246 -21.32 26.69 24.38
CA HIS A 246 -20.45 25.56 24.65
C HIS A 246 -21.23 24.28 24.93
N TYR A 247 -20.64 23.17 24.52
CA TYR A 247 -21.15 21.84 24.82
C TYR A 247 -21.09 21.56 26.33
N LYS A 248 -22.23 21.15 26.90
CA LYS A 248 -22.39 20.82 28.33
C LYS A 248 -22.59 19.33 28.59
N GLY A 249 -23.23 18.60 27.68
CA GLY A 249 -23.48 17.18 27.87
C GLY A 249 -24.47 16.58 26.87
N VAL A 250 -24.94 15.37 27.17
CA VAL A 250 -25.92 14.65 26.36
C VAL A 250 -27.13 14.24 27.19
N ARG A 251 -28.30 14.24 26.56
CA ARG A 251 -29.52 13.64 27.09
C ARG A 251 -29.69 12.25 26.49
N LEU A 252 -29.87 11.27 27.36
CA LEU A 252 -30.08 9.87 27.02
C LEU A 252 -31.57 9.52 27.16
N SER A 253 -31.98 8.35 26.67
CA SER A 253 -33.38 7.90 26.77
C SER A 253 -33.81 7.43 28.16
N SER A 254 -32.86 7.10 29.03
CA SER A 254 -33.13 6.90 30.46
C SER A 254 -32.96 8.24 31.17
N ASP A 255 -33.96 8.62 31.95
CA ASP A 255 -34.20 9.99 32.37
C ASP A 255 -33.15 10.47 33.39
N SER A 256 -32.04 11.03 32.89
CA SER A 256 -31.20 12.04 33.55
C SER A 256 -30.12 12.54 32.57
N PRO A 257 -29.93 13.86 32.44
CA PRO A 257 -28.88 14.42 31.59
C PRO A 257 -27.50 14.06 32.17
N ARG A 258 -26.59 13.56 31.32
CA ARG A 258 -25.20 13.32 31.71
C ARG A 258 -24.32 14.43 31.17
N GLU A 259 -23.65 15.13 32.08
CA GLU A 259 -22.59 16.05 31.71
C GLU A 259 -21.40 15.24 31.20
N ASN A 260 -20.94 15.60 30.00
CA ASN A 260 -19.77 15.02 29.37
C ASN A 260 -18.96 16.19 28.82
N ARG A 261 -17.63 16.13 28.91
CA ARG A 261 -16.76 17.27 28.54
C ARG A 261 -16.35 17.26 27.07
N GLN A 262 -16.57 16.18 26.33
CA GLN A 262 -16.13 16.08 24.93
C GLN A 262 -17.03 15.14 24.13
N ILE A 263 -17.35 15.55 22.90
CA ILE A 263 -17.87 14.68 21.84
C ILE A 263 -16.83 14.69 20.73
N LEU A 264 -16.41 13.50 20.30
CA LEU A 264 -15.65 13.35 19.06
C LEU A 264 -16.62 13.43 17.90
N GLY A 265 -16.72 14.60 17.28
CA GLY A 265 -17.37 14.76 15.98
C GLY A 265 -16.49 14.16 14.90
N LEU A 266 -17.06 13.27 14.09
CA LEU A 266 -16.42 12.86 12.84
C LEU A 266 -16.65 14.00 11.83
N GLY A 267 -15.57 14.54 11.28
CA GLY A 267 -15.66 15.51 10.18
C GLY A 267 -16.40 14.88 8.99
N ASP A 268 -17.24 15.68 8.32
CA ASP A 268 -18.02 15.22 7.18
C ASP A 268 -17.14 15.16 5.92
N GLU A 269 -16.38 14.08 5.79
CA GLU A 269 -15.68 13.79 4.53
C GLU A 269 -16.63 13.12 3.54
N LYS A 270 -16.93 13.81 2.44
CA LYS A 270 -17.83 13.36 1.36
C LYS A 270 -17.27 12.23 0.48
N ARG A 271 -16.31 11.43 0.94
CA ARG A 271 -15.76 10.30 0.19
C ARG A 271 -16.63 9.06 0.44
N LYS A 272 -17.12 8.43 -0.64
CA LYS A 272 -17.88 7.17 -0.54
C LYS A 272 -16.94 5.99 -0.79
N VAL A 273 -17.28 4.85 -0.20
CA VAL A 273 -16.52 3.60 -0.34
C VAL A 273 -17.51 2.50 -0.69
N ALA A 274 -17.30 1.86 -1.83
CA ALA A 274 -18.07 0.69 -2.21
C ALA A 274 -17.42 -0.56 -1.64
N ARG A 275 -18.26 -1.51 -1.21
CA ARG A 275 -17.82 -2.73 -0.56
C ARG A 275 -18.66 -3.92 -0.99
N GLY A 276 -17.98 -4.98 -1.41
CA GLY A 276 -18.58 -6.29 -1.67
C GLY A 276 -18.07 -7.29 -0.66
N ILE A 277 -18.94 -8.20 -0.21
CA ILE A 277 -18.56 -9.34 0.62
C ILE A 277 -19.06 -10.58 -0.08
N CYS A 278 -18.14 -11.50 -0.40
CA CYS A 278 -18.46 -12.78 -1.02
C CYS A 278 -17.97 -13.91 -0.12
N ILE A 279 -18.76 -14.97 -0.01
CA ILE A 279 -18.39 -16.19 0.72
C ILE A 279 -18.24 -17.31 -0.30
N THR A 280 -17.08 -17.95 -0.29
CA THR A 280 -16.76 -19.05 -1.22
C THR A 280 -16.41 -20.32 -0.46
N ARG A 281 -16.61 -21.48 -1.10
CA ARG A 281 -16.23 -22.79 -0.58
C ARG A 281 -14.81 -23.22 -0.99
N SER A 282 -14.16 -22.41 -1.81
CA SER A 282 -12.82 -22.65 -2.33
C SER A 282 -12.05 -21.34 -2.38
N SER A 283 -10.75 -21.42 -2.12
CA SER A 283 -9.83 -20.30 -2.31
C SER A 283 -9.74 -19.94 -3.79
N LEU A 284 -9.59 -18.66 -4.13
CA LEU A 284 -9.32 -18.24 -5.52
C LEU A 284 -7.96 -18.73 -6.01
N ARG A 285 -7.03 -19.03 -5.09
CA ARG A 285 -5.70 -19.53 -5.42
C ARG A 285 -5.40 -20.79 -4.60
N PRO A 286 -5.03 -21.91 -5.23
CA PRO A 286 -4.58 -23.08 -4.49
C PRO A 286 -3.39 -22.72 -3.61
N ASP A 287 -3.31 -23.34 -2.43
CA ASP A 287 -2.21 -23.23 -1.46
C ASP A 287 -2.05 -21.88 -0.75
N THR A 288 -2.97 -20.93 -0.91
CA THR A 288 -2.95 -19.66 -0.14
C THR A 288 -4.29 -19.42 0.52
N SER A 289 -4.29 -19.22 1.85
CA SER A 289 -5.51 -18.99 2.62
C SER A 289 -5.81 -17.49 2.71
N ASN A 290 -4.82 -16.70 3.09
CA ASN A 290 -4.98 -15.27 3.33
C ASN A 290 -4.11 -14.45 2.38
N PHE A 291 -4.74 -13.69 1.49
CA PHE A 291 -3.99 -12.83 0.58
C PHE A 291 -4.75 -11.58 0.17
N LEU A 292 -3.98 -10.58 -0.23
CA LEU A 292 -4.49 -9.34 -0.79
C LEU A 292 -4.25 -9.34 -2.31
N VAL A 293 -5.28 -9.03 -3.09
CA VAL A 293 -5.17 -8.73 -4.52
C VAL A 293 -5.48 -7.27 -4.74
N VAL A 294 -4.61 -6.60 -5.46
CA VAL A 294 -4.83 -5.24 -5.93
C VAL A 294 -5.10 -5.29 -7.43
N TYR A 295 -6.20 -4.66 -7.84
CA TYR A 295 -6.57 -4.41 -9.23
C TYR A 295 -6.30 -2.93 -9.50
N PRO A 296 -5.16 -2.58 -10.12
CA PRO A 296 -4.85 -1.20 -10.49
C PRO A 296 -5.95 -0.60 -11.38
N PRO A 297 -6.03 0.73 -11.46
CA PRO A 297 -6.85 1.41 -12.46
C PRO A 297 -6.61 0.84 -13.87
N ARG A 298 -7.67 0.75 -14.66
CA ARG A 298 -7.69 0.18 -16.02
C ARG A 298 -7.33 -1.32 -16.13
N SER A 299 -7.28 -2.07 -15.03
CA SER A 299 -6.96 -3.51 -15.07
C SER A 299 -8.18 -4.39 -15.33
N LEU A 300 -9.35 -4.02 -14.82
CA LEU A 300 -10.58 -4.78 -15.04
C LEU A 300 -11.35 -4.28 -16.27
N TYR A 301 -11.44 -2.97 -16.43
CA TYR A 301 -12.09 -2.30 -17.56
C TYR A 301 -11.47 -0.91 -17.80
N PRO A 302 -11.48 -0.38 -19.03
CA PRO A 302 -10.79 0.87 -19.37
C PRO A 302 -11.24 2.12 -18.60
N GLU A 303 -12.49 2.16 -18.16
CA GLU A 303 -13.09 3.29 -17.42
C GLU A 303 -12.80 3.23 -15.92
N GLN A 304 -12.09 2.20 -15.43
CA GLN A 304 -11.76 2.04 -14.02
C GLN A 304 -10.75 3.10 -13.58
N VAL A 305 -11.22 4.12 -12.85
CA VAL A 305 -10.39 5.23 -12.35
C VAL A 305 -9.71 4.92 -11.01
N THR A 306 -10.33 4.07 -10.17
CA THR A 306 -9.84 3.74 -8.83
C THR A 306 -9.32 2.31 -8.73
N SER A 307 -8.33 2.08 -7.86
CA SER A 307 -7.83 0.76 -7.55
C SER A 307 -8.87 -0.02 -6.75
N ILE A 308 -9.17 -1.24 -7.15
CA ILE A 308 -10.03 -2.15 -6.39
C ILE A 308 -9.14 -3.10 -5.61
N ARG A 309 -9.46 -3.33 -4.34
CA ARG A 309 -8.71 -4.25 -3.47
C ARG A 309 -9.62 -5.39 -3.04
N ALA A 310 -9.14 -6.61 -3.23
CA ALA A 310 -9.81 -7.82 -2.78
C ALA A 310 -8.96 -8.51 -1.71
N LEU A 311 -9.51 -8.67 -0.51
CA LEU A 311 -8.86 -9.36 0.60
C LEU A 311 -9.57 -10.69 0.83
N GLN A 312 -8.89 -11.80 0.56
CA GLN A 312 -9.40 -13.13 0.88
C GLN A 312 -8.88 -13.54 2.25
N ILE A 313 -9.79 -14.02 3.11
CA ILE A 313 -9.49 -14.54 4.44
C ILE A 313 -10.07 -15.95 4.59
N GLY A 314 -9.25 -16.87 5.11
CA GLY A 314 -9.64 -18.24 5.41
C GLY A 314 -10.20 -18.44 6.82
N SER A 315 -10.53 -19.69 7.13
CA SER A 315 -11.06 -20.10 8.44
C SER A 315 -10.03 -20.03 9.58
N ASP A 316 -8.75 -19.97 9.22
CA ASP A 316 -7.61 -19.90 10.14
C ASP A 316 -7.50 -18.55 10.87
N LEU A 317 -8.19 -17.53 10.39
CA LEU A 317 -8.37 -16.23 11.05
C LEU A 317 -9.68 -16.15 11.87
N ALA A 318 -10.41 -17.27 11.97
CA ALA A 318 -11.68 -17.39 12.71
C ALA A 318 -12.77 -16.39 12.30
N VAL A 319 -12.73 -15.89 11.05
CA VAL A 319 -13.77 -15.03 10.48
C VAL A 319 -14.88 -15.82 9.78
N CYS A 320 -14.62 -17.09 9.45
CA CYS A 320 -15.55 -17.97 8.77
C CYS A 320 -15.36 -19.44 9.16
N PRO A 321 -16.37 -20.31 8.95
CA PRO A 321 -16.28 -21.73 9.23
C PRO A 321 -15.21 -22.45 8.42
N SER A 322 -14.76 -23.62 8.91
CA SER A 322 -13.79 -24.48 8.21
C SER A 322 -14.24 -24.82 6.78
N GLY A 323 -13.31 -24.74 5.83
CA GLY A 323 -13.58 -24.99 4.40
C GLY A 323 -14.32 -23.87 3.68
N MET A 324 -14.49 -22.71 4.31
CA MET A 324 -15.01 -21.51 3.68
C MET A 324 -13.96 -20.39 3.65
N PHE A 325 -14.17 -19.43 2.77
CA PHE A 325 -13.36 -18.23 2.63
C PHE A 325 -14.27 -17.02 2.49
N VAL A 326 -13.83 -15.89 3.03
CA VAL A 326 -14.52 -14.60 2.88
C VAL A 326 -13.65 -13.70 2.03
N LEU A 327 -14.22 -13.16 0.96
CA LEU A 327 -13.60 -12.18 0.10
C LEU A 327 -14.23 -10.82 0.35
N TYR A 328 -13.39 -9.87 0.71
CA TYR A 328 -13.78 -8.48 0.87
C TYR A 328 -13.29 -7.66 -0.29
N PHE A 329 -14.20 -7.08 -1.05
CA PHE A 329 -13.91 -6.09 -2.08
C PHE A 329 -14.07 -4.70 -1.49
N CYS A 330 -13.13 -3.81 -1.78
CA CYS A 330 -13.26 -2.40 -1.46
C CYS A 330 -12.66 -1.51 -2.54
N THR A 331 -13.35 -0.41 -2.81
CA THR A 331 -12.88 0.65 -3.71
C THR A 331 -13.45 2.00 -3.29
N LEU A 332 -12.75 3.08 -3.65
CA LEU A 332 -13.29 4.43 -3.52
C LEU A 332 -14.26 4.71 -4.68
N CYS A 333 -15.40 5.30 -4.37
CA CYS A 333 -16.41 5.70 -5.35
C CYS A 333 -16.87 7.14 -5.11
N HIS A 334 -17.30 7.81 -6.19
CA HIS A 334 -17.88 9.15 -6.12
C HIS A 334 -19.41 9.08 -6.01
N ASP A 335 -20.02 8.12 -6.69
CA ASP A 335 -21.44 7.85 -6.65
C ASP A 335 -21.75 6.43 -6.18
N ALA A 336 -22.85 6.27 -5.45
CA ALA A 336 -23.31 4.98 -4.94
C ALA A 336 -23.72 4.02 -6.06
N ASN A 337 -24.11 4.56 -7.22
CA ASN A 337 -24.49 3.78 -8.41
C ASN A 337 -23.29 3.29 -9.22
N GLN A 338 -22.13 3.94 -9.10
CA GLN A 338 -20.89 3.57 -9.80
C GLN A 338 -20.00 2.60 -8.99
N GLY A 339 -20.32 2.42 -7.71
CA GLY A 339 -19.52 1.71 -6.73
C GLY A 339 -19.66 0.20 -6.75
#